data_AF-A0A218P0G5-F1
#
_entry.id   AF-A0A218P0G5-F1
#
_cell.length_a   1.000
_cell.length_b   1.000
_cell.length_c   1.000
_cell.angle_alpha   90.00
_cell.angle_beta   90.00
_cell.angle_gamma   90.00
#
_symmetry.space_group_name_H-M   'P 1'
#
loop_
_entity.id
_entity.type
_entity.pdbx_description
1 polymer ?
#
loop_
_entity_poly.entity_id
_entity_poly.type
_entity_poly.pdbx_seq_one_letter_code
_entity_poly.pdbx_strand_id
1 'polypeptide(L)'
;MFMKYAHHFHAYQPGDIVHVHDGDGSRPVEYEERRSPVAVKIRGEEVKGENWTRAMLYSYEHIADTLSRMKGVSVDIEPFTFLMLLRYHKRAFEDAVELLQRFDAVPTTPFHPIVPHLDEFEQGILAKVSFDFYAPLIEDRNVIGYWLPEAVITRKSARIVESSTGKKLVFLLDERQLLYDLPQAKHSCNRYGDSFVFGREWRISDAFAFNTLDVPGLVSATLSYRDDYKEQLGVPYLLFTASDLESLLGNPAQLDRFAGWMDGLEREGVERVSAMEFVRKKLSGGFKRLEGECSFGMGVKDYSSWSDYFDLSTDGKTSDARWLGYRRTDGRVFAREVKGRRVSQLWKAAFTRLFAELNRAVRLGVLKGLKELNADAEEFLVRYARVFFRDYYDYFGMETSLNYVLEPAAGNRDALRLGRVYYLMLLSNHSCPRFWENLDTRVAFGNVSVMAKALIELMEYFEGDELQSLFIESYLRLLNFDRLYHLWGLGTMPSMEGWETKEEAWLEALKSEVPTSGYNVVTRAALYVGERDLKGELRGLIGPYNFEWAVADTGHIPGEVHGEWENREWCEHRL
;
A
#
# COMPACT_ATOMS: atom_id res chain seq x y z
N MET A 1 26.87 -14.08 20.52
CA MET A 1 26.34 -12.73 20.84
C MET A 1 24.91 -12.87 21.35
N PHE A 2 24.44 -12.01 22.25
CA PHE A 2 23.03 -11.97 22.64
C PHE A 2 22.19 -11.13 21.67
N MET A 3 22.81 -10.25 20.87
CA MET A 3 22.20 -9.64 19.69
C MET A 3 21.54 -10.71 18.79
N LYS A 4 20.32 -10.40 18.38
CA LYS A 4 19.53 -11.10 17.37
C LYS A 4 19.25 -10.15 16.22
N TYR A 5 19.00 -10.71 15.04
CA TYR A 5 18.71 -9.94 13.84
C TYR A 5 17.45 -10.43 13.13
N ALA A 6 16.58 -9.50 12.74
CA ALA A 6 15.41 -9.73 11.90
C ALA A 6 15.43 -8.79 10.70
N HIS A 7 14.99 -9.29 9.55
CA HIS A 7 14.64 -8.46 8.40
C HIS A 7 13.20 -8.72 7.98
N HIS A 8 12.48 -7.67 7.64
CA HIS A 8 11.14 -7.76 7.05
C HIS A 8 11.13 -7.20 5.64
N PHE A 9 10.46 -7.91 4.73
CA PHE A 9 10.22 -7.43 3.37
C PHE A 9 8.74 -7.20 3.12
N HIS A 10 8.42 -6.03 2.58
CA HIS A 10 7.07 -5.67 2.14
C HIS A 10 6.97 -5.76 0.62
N ALA A 11 6.11 -6.64 0.08
CA ALA A 11 5.93 -6.81 -1.36
C ALA A 11 4.59 -6.26 -1.83
N TYR A 12 4.62 -5.36 -2.81
CA TYR A 12 3.42 -4.73 -3.32
C TYR A 12 3.61 -4.16 -4.73
N GLN A 13 2.63 -4.42 -5.59
CA GLN A 13 2.48 -3.80 -6.90
C GLN A 13 1.08 -3.17 -7.01
N PRO A 14 0.97 -1.90 -7.42
CA PRO A 14 -0.34 -1.25 -7.65
C PRO A 14 -1.11 -1.83 -8.85
N GLY A 15 -0.47 -2.70 -9.64
CA GLY A 15 -1.00 -3.13 -10.93
C GLY A 15 -0.82 -2.09 -12.02
N ASP A 16 -1.27 -2.44 -13.22
CA ASP A 16 -1.20 -1.59 -14.42
C ASP A 16 -2.59 -1.39 -15.03
N ILE A 17 -3.65 -1.40 -14.22
CA ILE A 17 -5.04 -1.27 -14.66
C ILE A 17 -5.26 0.10 -15.31
N VAL A 18 -5.72 0.12 -16.57
CA VAL A 18 -6.11 1.34 -17.29
C VAL A 18 -7.63 1.47 -17.46
N HIS A 19 -8.34 0.34 -17.58
CA HIS A 19 -9.80 0.28 -17.65
C HIS A 19 -10.30 -1.04 -17.06
N VAL A 20 -11.41 -1.00 -16.33
CA VAL A 20 -12.03 -2.20 -15.74
C VAL A 20 -13.23 -2.56 -16.61
N HIS A 21 -13.30 -3.82 -17.04
CA HIS A 21 -14.40 -4.31 -17.89
C HIS A 21 -15.72 -4.37 -17.13
N ASP A 22 -16.84 -4.28 -17.84
CA ASP A 22 -18.18 -4.48 -17.27
C ASP A 22 -18.29 -5.83 -16.55
N GLY A 23 -19.05 -5.88 -15.45
CA GLY A 23 -19.29 -7.12 -14.73
C GLY A 23 -20.46 -7.01 -13.75
N ASP A 24 -21.13 -8.13 -13.52
CA ASP A 24 -22.29 -8.22 -12.60
C ASP A 24 -21.89 -8.40 -11.12
N GLY A 25 -20.59 -8.51 -10.85
CA GLY A 25 -20.05 -8.77 -9.50
C GLY A 25 -20.10 -10.23 -9.06
N SER A 26 -20.49 -11.17 -9.92
CA SER A 26 -20.47 -12.61 -9.59
C SER A 26 -19.11 -13.28 -9.81
N ARG A 27 -18.17 -12.54 -10.44
CA ARG A 27 -16.83 -12.98 -10.84
C ARG A 27 -15.76 -11.99 -10.34
N PRO A 28 -14.49 -12.42 -10.19
CA PRO A 28 -13.41 -11.47 -9.98
C PRO A 28 -13.40 -10.42 -11.08
N VAL A 29 -12.81 -9.26 -10.78
CA VAL A 29 -12.70 -8.18 -11.77
C VAL A 29 -11.78 -8.60 -12.92
N GLU A 30 -12.21 -8.26 -14.13
CA GLU A 30 -11.42 -8.33 -15.37
C GLU A 30 -11.12 -6.89 -15.82
N TYR A 31 -9.96 -6.68 -16.42
CA TYR A 31 -9.46 -5.34 -16.73
C TYR A 31 -8.45 -5.35 -17.87
N GLU A 32 -8.33 -4.19 -18.51
CA GLU A 32 -7.25 -3.86 -19.43
C GLU A 32 -6.04 -3.36 -18.65
N GLU A 33 -4.86 -3.84 -19.03
CA GLU A 33 -3.59 -3.38 -18.49
C GLU A 33 -2.92 -2.39 -19.44
N ARG A 34 -2.07 -1.54 -18.86
CA ARG A 34 -1.12 -0.73 -19.60
C ARG A 34 -0.20 -1.64 -20.42
N ARG A 35 0.14 -1.18 -21.63
CA ARG A 35 1.19 -1.74 -22.45
C ARG A 35 2.32 -0.74 -22.57
N SER A 36 3.32 -0.91 -21.73
CA SER A 36 4.49 -0.04 -21.56
C SER A 36 5.72 -0.90 -21.32
N PRO A 37 6.28 -1.51 -22.38
CA PRO A 37 7.33 -2.52 -22.25
C PRO A 37 8.53 -2.02 -21.44
N VAL A 38 8.97 -2.85 -20.51
CA VAL A 38 10.07 -2.55 -19.59
C VAL A 38 10.81 -3.82 -19.21
N ALA A 39 12.08 -3.70 -18.89
CA ALA A 39 12.87 -4.79 -18.35
C ALA A 39 13.59 -4.42 -17.04
N VAL A 40 13.81 -5.42 -16.20
CA VAL A 40 14.59 -5.32 -14.96
C VAL A 40 15.82 -6.21 -15.09
N LYS A 41 16.99 -5.69 -14.73
CA LYS A 41 18.26 -6.43 -14.77
C LYS A 41 18.54 -7.07 -13.42
N ILE A 42 18.69 -8.38 -13.40
CA ILE A 42 18.96 -9.17 -12.20
C ILE A 42 20.19 -10.02 -12.48
N ARG A 43 21.29 -9.77 -11.75
CA ARG A 43 22.61 -10.34 -12.05
C ARG A 43 22.98 -10.13 -13.53
N GLY A 44 23.05 -11.21 -14.32
CA GLY A 44 23.34 -11.18 -15.75
C GLY A 44 22.11 -11.36 -16.65
N GLU A 45 20.92 -11.44 -16.06
CA GLU A 45 19.66 -11.72 -16.77
C GLU A 45 18.81 -10.45 -16.89
N GLU A 46 18.04 -10.38 -17.98
CA GLU A 46 17.09 -9.30 -18.25
C GLU A 46 15.68 -9.90 -18.24
N VAL A 47 14.89 -9.52 -17.23
CA VAL A 47 13.50 -9.96 -17.08
C VAL A 47 12.58 -8.94 -17.72
N LYS A 48 11.89 -9.32 -18.79
CA LYS A 48 11.02 -8.43 -19.58
C LYS A 48 9.56 -8.58 -19.18
N GLY A 49 8.84 -7.46 -19.13
CA GLY A 49 7.40 -7.42 -18.99
C GLY A 49 6.75 -6.54 -20.06
N GLU A 50 5.48 -6.80 -20.34
CA GLU A 50 4.66 -5.90 -21.19
C GLU A 50 4.37 -4.57 -20.49
N ASN A 51 4.51 -4.55 -19.16
CA ASN A 51 4.41 -3.42 -18.26
C ASN A 51 5.24 -3.67 -17.00
N TRP A 52 5.28 -2.69 -16.09
CA TRP A 52 6.04 -2.76 -14.84
C TRP A 52 5.58 -3.91 -13.96
N THR A 53 4.27 -4.04 -13.76
CA THR A 53 3.69 -5.09 -12.91
C THR A 53 4.15 -6.47 -13.36
N ARG A 54 4.03 -6.80 -14.65
CA ARG A 54 4.45 -8.10 -15.18
C ARG A 54 5.96 -8.32 -15.08
N ALA A 55 6.78 -7.30 -15.37
CA ALA A 55 8.23 -7.40 -15.21
C ALA A 55 8.62 -7.73 -13.77
N MET A 56 7.98 -7.06 -12.80
CA MET A 56 8.22 -7.28 -11.38
C MET A 56 7.74 -8.64 -10.88
N LEU A 57 6.53 -9.07 -11.25
CA LEU A 57 5.99 -10.37 -10.85
C LEU A 57 6.82 -11.53 -11.41
N TYR A 58 7.34 -11.42 -12.64
CA TYR A 58 8.27 -12.42 -13.18
C TYR A 58 9.61 -12.40 -12.44
N SER A 59 10.03 -11.23 -11.95
CA SER A 59 11.27 -11.10 -11.20
C SER A 59 11.22 -11.71 -9.79
N TYR A 60 10.02 -11.95 -9.24
CA TYR A 60 9.85 -12.55 -7.91
C TYR A 60 10.36 -13.99 -7.81
N GLU A 61 10.45 -14.75 -8.90
CA GLU A 61 11.04 -16.10 -8.91
C GLU A 61 12.49 -16.07 -8.38
N HIS A 62 13.28 -15.08 -8.80
CA HIS A 62 14.66 -14.91 -8.36
C HIS A 62 14.79 -14.54 -6.87
N ILE A 63 13.75 -13.92 -6.30
CA ILE A 63 13.69 -13.56 -4.90
C ILE A 63 13.45 -14.81 -4.04
N ALA A 64 12.49 -15.64 -4.43
CA ALA A 64 12.18 -16.88 -3.74
C ALA A 64 13.41 -17.80 -3.64
N ASP A 65 14.17 -17.93 -4.74
CA ASP A 65 15.42 -18.69 -4.77
C ASP A 65 16.43 -18.24 -3.72
N THR A 66 16.65 -16.93 -3.62
CA THR A 66 17.62 -16.34 -2.70
C THR A 66 17.14 -16.45 -1.25
N LEU A 67 15.86 -16.17 -1.02
CA LEU A 67 15.29 -16.18 0.32
C LEU A 67 15.09 -17.59 0.87
N SER A 68 14.87 -18.62 0.05
CA SER A 68 14.66 -20.01 0.50
C SER A 68 15.72 -20.58 1.46
N ARG A 69 16.93 -19.99 1.46
CA ARG A 69 18.09 -20.39 2.28
C ARG A 69 18.26 -19.55 3.55
N MET A 70 17.39 -18.56 3.76
CA MET A 70 17.53 -17.57 4.82
C MET A 70 16.77 -17.95 6.10
N LYS A 71 17.18 -17.35 7.21
CA LYS A 71 16.52 -17.40 8.51
C LYS A 71 16.26 -15.99 9.02
N GLY A 72 15.28 -15.85 9.89
CA GLY A 72 14.95 -14.57 10.52
C GLY A 72 14.34 -13.52 9.58
N VAL A 73 13.86 -13.95 8.41
CA VAL A 73 13.13 -13.13 7.46
C VAL A 73 11.63 -13.30 7.71
N SER A 74 10.89 -12.20 7.59
CA SER A 74 9.43 -12.20 7.52
C SER A 74 9.00 -11.43 6.28
N VAL A 75 7.87 -11.81 5.67
CA VAL A 75 7.42 -11.20 4.42
C VAL A 75 5.91 -10.98 4.50
N ASP A 76 5.45 -9.82 4.05
CA ASP A 76 4.07 -9.63 3.60
C ASP A 76 4.03 -9.44 2.09
N ILE A 77 2.98 -9.98 1.47
CA ILE A 77 2.64 -9.74 0.06
C ILE A 77 1.23 -9.15 0.02
N GLU A 78 1.09 -7.94 -0.50
CA GLU A 78 -0.23 -7.30 -0.58
C GLU A 78 -1.25 -8.21 -1.31
N PRO A 79 -2.46 -8.42 -0.77
CA PRO A 79 -3.43 -9.40 -1.28
C PRO A 79 -3.70 -9.36 -2.79
N PHE A 80 -3.85 -8.18 -3.38
CA PHE A 80 -4.08 -8.05 -4.82
C PHE A 80 -2.82 -8.33 -5.64
N THR A 81 -1.65 -7.95 -5.13
CA THR A 81 -0.34 -8.34 -5.68
C THR A 81 -0.19 -9.85 -5.69
N PHE A 82 -0.58 -10.53 -4.61
CA PHE A 82 -0.46 -11.97 -4.51
C PHE A 82 -1.44 -12.70 -5.45
N LEU A 83 -2.66 -12.17 -5.61
CA LEU A 83 -3.61 -12.64 -6.63
C LEU A 83 -3.06 -12.44 -8.05
N MET A 84 -2.48 -11.29 -8.36
CA MET A 84 -1.85 -11.04 -9.66
C MET A 84 -0.70 -12.01 -9.90
N LEU A 85 0.14 -12.29 -8.89
CA LEU A 85 1.21 -13.29 -8.99
C LEU A 85 0.65 -14.68 -9.34
N LEU A 86 -0.43 -15.11 -8.68
CA LEU A 86 -1.12 -16.37 -9.02
C LEU A 86 -1.58 -16.41 -10.48
N ARG A 87 -2.17 -15.32 -10.98
CA ARG A 87 -2.74 -15.24 -12.32
C ARG A 87 -1.69 -15.17 -13.43
N TYR A 88 -0.68 -14.34 -13.26
CA TYR A 88 0.33 -14.09 -14.30
C TYR A 88 1.52 -15.04 -14.21
N HIS A 89 1.86 -15.50 -13.01
CA HIS A 89 3.07 -16.30 -12.81
C HIS A 89 2.93 -17.32 -11.69
N LYS A 90 2.04 -18.30 -11.92
CA LYS A 90 1.67 -19.35 -10.95
C LYS A 90 2.86 -20.04 -10.27
N ARG A 91 3.97 -20.28 -10.98
CA ARG A 91 5.17 -20.91 -10.39
C ARG A 91 5.76 -20.05 -9.26
N ALA A 92 6.04 -18.78 -9.53
CA ALA A 92 6.55 -17.86 -8.50
C ALA A 92 5.53 -17.66 -7.36
N PHE A 93 4.23 -17.75 -7.63
CA PHE A 93 3.22 -17.79 -6.58
C PHE A 93 3.37 -19.01 -5.67
N GLU A 94 3.51 -20.22 -6.24
CA GLU A 94 3.68 -21.45 -5.47
C GLU A 94 4.98 -21.42 -4.65
N ASP A 95 6.08 -20.93 -5.23
CA ASP A 95 7.35 -20.73 -4.54
C ASP A 95 7.22 -19.74 -3.36
N ALA A 96 6.47 -18.64 -3.57
CA ALA A 96 6.19 -17.66 -2.52
C ALA A 96 5.32 -18.25 -1.40
N VAL A 97 4.32 -19.08 -1.72
CA VAL A 97 3.51 -19.80 -0.72
C VAL A 97 4.39 -20.74 0.12
N GLU A 98 5.25 -21.53 -0.51
CA GLU A 98 6.18 -22.42 0.20
C GLU A 98 7.10 -21.63 1.15
N LEU A 99 7.61 -20.49 0.68
CA LEU A 99 8.44 -19.59 1.47
C LEU A 99 7.67 -19.01 2.67
N LEU A 100 6.44 -18.54 2.47
CA LEU A 100 5.60 -17.96 3.52
C LEU A 100 5.12 -19.00 4.56
N GLN A 101 5.00 -20.27 4.17
CA GLN A 101 4.76 -21.37 5.11
C GLN A 101 5.98 -21.61 6.02
N ARG A 102 7.21 -21.44 5.50
CA ARG A 102 8.45 -21.60 6.26
C ARG A 102 8.80 -20.38 7.11
N PHE A 103 8.54 -19.18 6.61
CA PHE A 103 8.81 -17.90 7.28
C PHE A 103 7.61 -17.42 8.07
N ASP A 104 7.77 -16.31 8.81
CA ASP A 104 6.60 -15.61 9.31
C ASP A 104 5.95 -14.80 8.19
N ALA A 105 4.86 -15.36 7.65
CA ALA A 105 3.90 -14.63 6.85
C ALA A 105 3.26 -13.52 7.69
N VAL A 106 3.28 -12.30 7.17
CA VAL A 106 2.77 -11.11 7.84
C VAL A 106 1.52 -10.64 7.10
N PRO A 107 0.33 -10.66 7.73
CA PRO A 107 -0.84 -10.04 7.14
C PRO A 107 -0.63 -8.55 6.88
N THR A 108 -1.22 -8.08 5.78
CA THR A 108 -1.13 -6.69 5.32
C THR A 108 -2.45 -6.26 4.70
N THR A 109 -2.65 -4.96 4.56
CA THR A 109 -3.94 -4.38 4.18
C THR A 109 -4.16 -4.46 2.66
N PRO A 110 -5.27 -5.05 2.17
CA PRO A 110 -5.59 -5.08 0.74
C PRO A 110 -5.56 -3.68 0.12
N PHE A 111 -5.05 -3.60 -1.10
CA PHE A 111 -4.95 -2.41 -1.94
C PHE A 111 -4.02 -1.31 -1.41
N HIS A 112 -3.25 -1.58 -0.36
CA HIS A 112 -2.23 -0.68 0.17
C HIS A 112 -2.67 0.81 0.33
N PRO A 113 -3.81 1.10 0.98
CA PRO A 113 -4.20 2.48 1.26
C PRO A 113 -3.42 3.03 2.47
N ILE A 114 -3.27 4.36 2.57
CA ILE A 114 -2.89 4.94 3.87
C ILE A 114 -4.05 4.76 4.84
N VAL A 115 -3.99 3.73 5.67
CA VAL A 115 -5.11 3.27 6.51
C VAL A 115 -5.73 4.40 7.33
N PRO A 116 -4.96 5.26 8.04
CA PRO A 116 -5.53 6.39 8.79
C PRO A 116 -6.13 7.52 7.94
N HIS A 117 -6.01 7.48 6.61
CA HIS A 117 -6.69 8.42 5.69
C HIS A 117 -8.04 7.90 5.19
N LEU A 118 -8.41 6.67 5.55
CA LEU A 118 -9.74 6.11 5.30
C LEU A 118 -10.66 6.36 6.50
N ASP A 119 -11.97 6.35 6.25
CA ASP A 119 -12.95 6.30 7.33
C ASP A 119 -12.87 4.94 8.06
N GLU A 120 -13.34 4.89 9.31
CA GLU A 120 -13.27 3.67 10.14
C GLU A 120 -14.00 2.47 9.52
N PHE A 121 -15.07 2.72 8.75
CA PHE A 121 -15.84 1.66 8.11
C PHE A 121 -14.96 0.87 7.13
N GLU A 122 -14.29 1.55 6.20
CA GLU A 122 -13.37 0.92 5.26
C GLU A 122 -12.20 0.25 6.00
N GLN A 123 -11.65 0.89 7.04
CA GLN A 123 -10.58 0.29 7.85
C GLN A 123 -11.03 -1.03 8.50
N GLY A 124 -12.26 -1.10 9.02
CA GLY A 124 -12.82 -2.30 9.64
C GLY A 124 -13.02 -3.44 8.64
N ILE A 125 -13.56 -3.15 7.46
CA ILE A 125 -13.70 -4.16 6.39
C ILE A 125 -12.33 -4.66 5.94
N LEU A 126 -11.41 -3.75 5.62
CA LEU A 126 -10.08 -4.11 5.15
C LEU A 126 -9.31 -4.93 6.19
N ALA A 127 -9.37 -4.59 7.48
CA ALA A 127 -8.70 -5.33 8.55
C ALA A 127 -9.22 -6.78 8.66
N LYS A 128 -10.55 -6.98 8.60
CA LYS A 128 -11.15 -8.33 8.59
C LYS A 128 -10.72 -9.11 7.34
N VAL A 129 -10.73 -8.47 6.17
CA VAL A 129 -10.29 -9.10 4.91
C VAL A 129 -8.80 -9.46 4.93
N SER A 130 -7.92 -8.64 5.54
CA SER A 130 -6.50 -8.96 5.70
C SER A 130 -6.30 -10.31 6.40
N PHE A 131 -7.02 -10.55 7.50
CA PHE A 131 -6.90 -11.80 8.25
C PHE A 131 -7.61 -12.97 7.56
N ASP A 132 -8.74 -12.72 6.91
CA ASP A 132 -9.46 -13.72 6.11
C ASP A 132 -8.60 -14.25 4.96
N PHE A 133 -7.94 -13.35 4.24
CA PHE A 133 -7.04 -13.67 3.13
C PHE A 133 -5.81 -14.45 3.61
N TYR A 134 -5.19 -14.02 4.71
CA TYR A 134 -3.99 -14.66 5.22
C TYR A 134 -4.24 -15.93 6.03
N ALA A 135 -5.50 -16.28 6.34
CA ALA A 135 -5.85 -17.42 7.19
C ALA A 135 -5.06 -18.71 6.85
N PRO A 136 -4.92 -19.14 5.58
CA PRO A 136 -4.17 -20.35 5.23
C PRO A 136 -2.69 -20.36 5.65
N LEU A 137 -2.10 -19.19 5.91
CA LEU A 137 -0.66 -19.03 6.21
C LEU A 137 -0.38 -18.73 7.69
N ILE A 138 -1.43 -18.40 8.46
CA ILE A 138 -1.28 -17.88 9.83
C ILE A 138 -2.13 -18.62 10.87
N GLU A 139 -2.99 -19.56 10.46
CA GLU A 139 -3.98 -20.21 11.34
C GLU A 139 -3.33 -20.88 12.56
N ASP A 140 -2.21 -21.58 12.37
CA ASP A 140 -1.47 -22.31 13.41
C ASP A 140 -0.60 -21.40 14.30
N ARG A 141 -0.54 -20.09 14.02
CA ARG A 141 0.32 -19.14 14.73
C ARG A 141 -0.46 -18.32 15.77
N ASN A 142 0.03 -18.31 17.00
CA ASN A 142 -0.55 -17.51 18.09
C ASN A 142 0.00 -16.07 18.19
N VAL A 143 1.17 -15.84 17.59
CA VAL A 143 1.81 -14.52 17.49
C VAL A 143 2.11 -14.30 16.01
N ILE A 144 1.58 -13.22 15.44
CA ILE A 144 1.70 -12.87 14.01
C ILE A 144 2.10 -11.40 13.86
N GLY A 145 2.73 -11.06 12.75
CA GLY A 145 3.00 -9.67 12.41
C GLY A 145 1.75 -8.98 11.87
N TYR A 146 1.81 -7.66 11.71
CA TYR A 146 0.90 -6.94 10.84
C TYR A 146 1.64 -5.77 10.19
N TRP A 147 1.55 -5.66 8.86
CA TRP A 147 2.09 -4.56 8.09
C TRP A 147 0.97 -3.56 7.76
N LEU A 148 1.10 -2.34 8.26
CA LEU A 148 0.30 -1.23 7.80
C LEU A 148 1.00 -0.62 6.58
N PRO A 149 0.28 -0.32 5.49
CA PRO A 149 0.84 0.39 4.36
C PRO A 149 1.64 1.63 4.79
N GLU A 150 2.88 1.70 4.35
CA GLU A 150 3.84 2.76 4.70
C GLU A 150 4.15 2.88 6.21
N ALA A 151 3.82 1.85 6.98
CA ALA A 151 3.77 1.86 8.44
C ALA A 151 2.98 3.05 9.02
N VAL A 152 2.07 3.67 8.26
CA VAL A 152 1.28 4.82 8.74
C VAL A 152 0.24 4.32 9.72
N ILE A 153 0.37 4.76 10.98
CA ILE A 153 -0.41 4.22 12.09
C ILE A 153 -1.01 5.33 12.95
N THR A 154 -2.20 5.07 13.48
CA THR A 154 -2.76 5.82 14.62
C THR A 154 -3.22 4.84 15.69
N ARG A 155 -3.41 5.31 16.92
CA ARG A 155 -4.01 4.49 17.99
C ARG A 155 -5.39 3.95 17.61
N LYS A 156 -6.13 4.71 16.82
CA LYS A 156 -7.47 4.34 16.36
C LYS A 156 -7.41 3.21 15.33
N SER A 157 -6.57 3.35 14.30
CA SER A 157 -6.36 2.31 13.29
C SER A 157 -5.76 1.03 13.89
N ALA A 158 -4.82 1.14 14.83
CA ALA A 158 -4.26 -0.01 15.54
C ALA A 158 -5.34 -0.80 16.28
N ARG A 159 -6.24 -0.13 17.01
CA ARG A 159 -7.37 -0.78 17.70
C ARG A 159 -8.32 -1.51 16.75
N ILE A 160 -8.60 -0.93 15.58
CA ILE A 160 -9.46 -1.56 14.57
C ILE A 160 -8.83 -2.87 14.08
N VAL A 161 -7.52 -2.86 13.80
CA VAL A 161 -6.78 -4.06 13.40
C VAL A 161 -6.74 -5.09 14.53
N GLU A 162 -6.41 -4.66 15.76
CA GLU A 162 -6.42 -5.52 16.95
C GLU A 162 -7.77 -6.20 17.17
N SER A 163 -8.88 -5.46 17.01
CA SER A 163 -10.23 -6.00 17.21
C SER A 163 -10.67 -6.99 16.12
N SER A 164 -9.96 -7.04 14.99
CA SER A 164 -10.29 -7.91 13.86
C SER A 164 -9.65 -9.31 13.96
N THR A 165 -8.91 -9.61 15.05
CA THR A 165 -8.28 -10.92 15.24
C THR A 165 -8.19 -11.31 16.72
N GLY A 166 -8.25 -12.62 17.00
CA GLY A 166 -7.96 -13.16 18.34
C GLY A 166 -6.48 -13.45 18.59
N LYS A 167 -5.60 -13.22 17.60
CA LYS A 167 -4.16 -13.52 17.67
C LYS A 167 -3.38 -12.35 18.29
N LYS A 168 -2.21 -12.64 18.89
CA LYS A 168 -1.31 -11.58 19.39
C LYS A 168 -0.58 -10.95 18.21
N LEU A 169 -0.69 -9.64 18.06
CA LEU A 169 -0.08 -8.91 16.95
C LEU A 169 1.30 -8.34 17.29
N VAL A 170 2.15 -8.24 16.27
CA VAL A 170 3.40 -7.49 16.27
C VAL A 170 3.32 -6.45 15.15
N PHE A 171 3.13 -5.18 15.49
CA PHE A 171 3.22 -4.10 14.51
C PHE A 171 4.68 -3.87 14.12
N LEU A 172 4.96 -3.95 12.82
CA LEU A 172 6.27 -3.70 12.24
C LEU A 172 6.30 -2.25 11.74
N LEU A 173 7.05 -1.40 12.42
CA LEU A 173 7.09 0.04 12.24
C LEU A 173 8.54 0.52 11.99
N ASP A 174 8.76 1.83 12.12
CA ASP A 174 10.05 2.50 12.07
C ASP A 174 10.44 3.09 13.44
N GLU A 175 11.72 3.07 13.80
CA GLU A 175 12.18 3.62 15.08
C GLU A 175 11.83 5.11 15.26
N ARG A 176 11.68 5.86 14.15
CA ARG A 176 11.31 7.28 14.13
C ARG A 176 9.84 7.50 14.45
N GLN A 177 9.05 6.45 14.63
CA GLN A 177 7.66 6.48 15.09
C GLN A 177 7.55 6.30 16.61
N LEU A 178 8.54 5.65 17.21
CA LEU A 178 8.52 5.19 18.60
C LEU A 178 8.92 6.31 19.57
N LEU A 179 8.21 6.41 20.68
CA LEU A 179 8.44 7.36 21.77
C LEU A 179 9.10 6.62 22.93
N TYR A 180 10.43 6.56 22.91
CA TYR A 180 11.22 5.87 23.92
C TYR A 180 11.27 6.67 25.22
N ASP A 181 10.52 6.22 26.23
CA ASP A 181 10.59 6.78 27.59
C ASP A 181 11.78 6.24 28.39
N LEU A 182 12.30 5.07 27.99
CA LEU A 182 13.39 4.36 28.67
C LEU A 182 14.44 3.90 27.65
N PRO A 183 15.73 4.20 27.82
CA PRO A 183 16.79 3.74 26.91
C PRO A 183 16.82 2.21 26.74
N GLN A 184 16.49 1.46 27.79
CA GLN A 184 16.47 -0.01 27.77
C GLN A 184 15.39 -0.60 26.83
N ALA A 185 14.42 0.21 26.39
CA ALA A 185 13.36 -0.24 25.49
C ALA A 185 13.83 -0.38 24.02
N LYS A 186 14.94 0.26 23.63
CA LYS A 186 15.54 0.09 22.30
C LYS A 186 15.94 -1.38 22.11
N HIS A 187 15.56 -1.99 20.98
CA HIS A 187 15.78 -3.41 20.63
C HIS A 187 15.15 -4.44 21.60
N SER A 188 14.29 -4.02 22.52
CA SER A 188 13.59 -4.90 23.45
C SER A 188 12.22 -5.31 22.91
N CYS A 189 11.63 -6.34 23.51
CA CYS A 189 10.23 -6.69 23.27
C CYS A 189 9.31 -5.66 23.94
N ASN A 190 8.75 -4.72 23.16
CA ASN A 190 7.88 -3.65 23.64
C ASN A 190 6.41 -3.88 23.28
N ARG A 191 5.49 -3.24 24.00
CA ARG A 191 4.05 -3.27 23.76
C ARG A 191 3.50 -1.91 23.33
N TYR A 192 2.55 -1.93 22.41
CA TYR A 192 1.74 -0.79 22.01
C TYR A 192 0.28 -1.22 22.04
N GLY A 193 -0.51 -0.67 22.98
CA GLY A 193 -1.85 -1.17 23.24
C GLY A 193 -1.83 -2.64 23.66
N ASP A 194 -2.64 -3.45 22.98
CA ASP A 194 -2.69 -4.89 23.22
C ASP A 194 -1.70 -5.68 22.35
N SER A 195 -0.95 -5.00 21.49
CA SER A 195 0.02 -5.57 20.57
C SER A 195 1.47 -5.39 21.03
N PHE A 196 2.38 -6.07 20.34
CA PHE A 196 3.82 -5.81 20.37
C PHE A 196 4.22 -4.84 19.25
N VAL A 197 5.39 -4.22 19.38
CA VAL A 197 5.90 -3.29 18.37
C VAL A 197 7.41 -3.37 18.21
N PHE A 198 7.87 -3.35 16.96
CA PHE A 198 9.28 -3.17 16.60
C PHE A 198 9.42 -2.02 15.61
N GLY A 199 10.41 -1.16 15.83
CA GLY A 199 10.77 -0.09 14.90
C GLY A 199 12.05 -0.44 14.16
N ARG A 200 12.03 -0.41 12.82
CA ARG A 200 13.19 -0.72 11.99
C ARG A 200 14.31 0.29 12.21
N GLU A 201 15.57 -0.14 12.08
CA GLU A 201 16.71 0.75 11.91
C GLU A 201 16.73 1.28 10.47
N TRP A 202 16.09 2.44 10.25
CA TRP A 202 15.88 2.98 8.91
C TRP A 202 17.18 3.25 8.16
N ARG A 203 18.22 3.75 8.83
CA ARG A 203 19.51 4.05 8.19
C ARG A 203 20.19 2.82 7.60
N ILE A 204 20.15 1.69 8.30
CA ILE A 204 20.75 0.43 7.80
C ILE A 204 19.86 -0.14 6.69
N SER A 205 18.54 -0.11 6.89
CA SER A 205 17.57 -0.61 5.93
C SER A 205 17.69 0.11 4.58
N ASP A 206 17.75 1.44 4.61
CA ASP A 206 17.89 2.29 3.43
C ASP A 206 19.30 2.17 2.82
N ALA A 207 20.35 2.00 3.64
CA ALA A 207 21.71 1.78 3.12
C ALA A 207 21.83 0.48 2.31
N PHE A 208 21.09 -0.55 2.71
CA PHE A 208 20.95 -1.77 1.93
C PHE A 208 20.11 -1.53 0.66
N ALA A 209 18.89 -1.00 0.82
CA ALA A 209 17.92 -0.85 -0.27
C ALA A 209 18.43 0.06 -1.40
N PHE A 210 19.12 1.15 -1.06
CA PHE A 210 19.65 2.14 -2.00
C PHE A 210 21.15 2.00 -2.28
N ASN A 211 21.76 0.88 -1.87
CA ASN A 211 23.15 0.56 -2.19
C ASN A 211 24.16 1.67 -1.80
N THR A 212 24.01 2.25 -0.60
CA THR A 212 24.93 3.30 -0.12
C THR A 212 26.05 2.76 0.76
N LEU A 213 25.92 1.53 1.26
CA LEU A 213 26.98 0.79 1.95
C LEU A 213 27.25 -0.53 1.22
N ASP A 214 28.51 -0.99 1.26
CA ASP A 214 28.89 -2.33 0.83
C ASP A 214 28.59 -3.38 1.92
N VAL A 215 28.81 -4.66 1.61
CA VAL A 215 28.51 -5.76 2.55
C VAL A 215 29.30 -5.64 3.86
N PRO A 216 30.63 -5.41 3.88
CA PRO A 216 31.37 -5.18 5.12
C PRO A 216 30.86 -3.97 5.91
N GLY A 217 30.49 -2.88 5.22
CA GLY A 217 29.89 -1.70 5.83
C GLY A 217 28.54 -1.99 6.49
N LEU A 218 27.67 -2.78 5.85
CA LEU A 218 26.38 -3.21 6.42
C LEU A 218 26.58 -4.09 7.66
N VAL A 219 27.51 -5.04 7.62
CA VAL A 219 27.86 -5.89 8.78
C VAL A 219 28.36 -5.02 9.94
N SER A 220 29.35 -4.16 9.69
CA SER A 220 29.92 -3.27 10.70
C SER A 220 28.87 -2.32 11.31
N ALA A 221 28.04 -1.71 10.46
CA ALA A 221 26.95 -0.83 10.90
C ALA A 221 25.94 -1.58 11.76
N THR A 222 25.59 -2.82 11.42
CA THR A 222 24.70 -3.68 12.22
C THR A 222 25.31 -3.95 13.60
N LEU A 223 26.57 -4.36 13.64
CA LEU A 223 27.28 -4.69 14.89
C LEU A 223 27.50 -3.48 15.80
N SER A 224 27.52 -2.27 15.23
CA SER A 224 27.65 -1.03 16.02
C SER A 224 26.47 -0.79 16.98
N TYR A 225 25.33 -1.45 16.77
CA TYR A 225 24.16 -1.42 17.66
C TYR A 225 24.25 -2.40 18.84
N ARG A 226 25.43 -2.95 19.11
CA ARG A 226 25.64 -3.84 20.26
C ARG A 226 25.27 -3.15 21.56
N ASP A 227 24.40 -3.81 22.34
CA ASP A 227 23.98 -3.38 23.67
C ASP A 227 24.80 -4.11 24.73
N ASP A 228 25.90 -3.49 25.17
CA ASP A 228 26.83 -4.09 26.14
C ASP A 228 26.17 -4.45 27.47
N TYR A 229 25.13 -3.72 27.89
CA TYR A 229 24.40 -4.02 29.12
C TYR A 229 23.61 -5.33 28.99
N LYS A 230 22.88 -5.50 27.89
CA LYS A 230 22.13 -6.75 27.63
C LYS A 230 23.07 -7.93 27.34
N GLU A 231 24.21 -7.69 26.70
CA GLU A 231 25.25 -8.72 26.51
C GLU A 231 25.78 -9.23 27.86
N GLN A 232 26.12 -8.33 28.80
CA GLN A 232 26.59 -8.70 30.14
C GLN A 232 25.53 -9.47 30.95
N LEU A 233 24.26 -9.09 30.81
CA LEU A 233 23.15 -9.77 31.48
C LEU A 233 22.72 -11.07 30.82
N GLY A 234 23.25 -11.38 29.64
CA GLY A 234 22.84 -12.52 28.84
C GLY A 234 21.39 -12.46 28.37
N VAL A 235 20.90 -11.26 28.04
CA VAL A 235 19.52 -11.02 27.61
C VAL A 235 19.50 -10.78 26.10
N PRO A 236 18.83 -11.64 25.31
CA PRO A 236 18.69 -11.41 23.88
C PRO A 236 17.96 -10.11 23.55
N TYR A 237 18.41 -9.38 22.52
CA TYR A 237 17.76 -8.18 21.99
C TYR A 237 17.72 -8.24 20.47
N LEU A 238 16.70 -7.63 19.86
CA LEU A 238 16.45 -7.75 18.43
C LEU A 238 16.76 -6.44 17.72
N LEU A 239 17.78 -6.48 16.85
CA LEU A 239 17.93 -5.48 15.81
C LEU A 239 16.99 -5.84 14.67
N PHE A 240 16.05 -4.95 14.38
CA PHE A 240 15.03 -5.14 13.35
C PHE A 240 15.29 -4.16 12.21
N THR A 241 15.26 -4.65 10.97
CA THR A 241 15.32 -3.85 9.75
C THR A 241 14.18 -4.23 8.82
N ALA A 242 13.77 -3.31 7.94
CA ALA A 242 12.71 -3.58 6.97
C ALA A 242 12.83 -2.71 5.72
N SER A 243 12.52 -3.29 4.57
CA SER A 243 12.56 -2.66 3.25
C SER A 243 11.47 -3.25 2.34
N ASP A 244 11.18 -2.60 1.22
CA ASP A 244 10.37 -3.22 0.17
C ASP A 244 11.06 -4.49 -0.35
N LEU A 245 10.30 -5.53 -0.69
CA LEU A 245 10.82 -6.76 -1.29
C LEU A 245 11.51 -6.45 -2.61
N GLU A 246 10.98 -5.49 -3.36
CA GLU A 246 11.51 -4.95 -4.61
C GLU A 246 12.90 -4.33 -4.45
N SER A 247 13.31 -3.96 -3.24
CA SER A 247 14.69 -3.50 -2.98
C SER A 247 15.74 -4.58 -3.24
N LEU A 248 15.35 -5.86 -3.24
CA LEU A 248 16.19 -6.99 -3.68
C LEU A 248 16.46 -6.99 -5.18
N LEU A 249 15.74 -6.17 -5.93
CA LEU A 249 15.82 -6.03 -7.39
C LEU A 249 16.22 -4.61 -7.82
N GLY A 250 16.46 -3.70 -6.88
CA GLY A 250 16.80 -2.29 -7.16
C GLY A 250 18.13 -2.10 -7.92
N ASN A 251 19.00 -3.11 -7.93
CA ASN A 251 20.12 -3.22 -8.87
C ASN A 251 20.53 -4.70 -9.06
N PRO A 252 21.32 -5.02 -10.09
CA PRO A 252 21.64 -6.42 -10.43
C PRO A 252 22.35 -7.23 -9.34
N ALA A 253 22.98 -6.59 -8.34
CA ALA A 253 23.75 -7.25 -7.30
C ALA A 253 23.02 -7.35 -5.94
N GLN A 254 21.79 -6.84 -5.81
CA GLN A 254 21.10 -6.74 -4.51
C GLN A 254 20.86 -8.08 -3.82
N LEU A 255 20.48 -9.12 -4.57
CA LEU A 255 20.29 -10.47 -4.03
C LEU A 255 21.58 -11.01 -3.37
N ASP A 256 22.71 -10.88 -4.08
CA ASP A 256 24.01 -11.37 -3.61
C ASP A 256 24.54 -10.52 -2.44
N ARG A 257 24.27 -9.21 -2.46
CA ARG A 257 24.58 -8.30 -1.35
C ARG A 257 23.79 -8.65 -0.09
N PHE A 258 22.49 -8.93 -0.20
CA PHE A 258 21.68 -9.34 0.94
C PHE A 258 22.19 -10.65 1.52
N ALA A 259 22.46 -11.65 0.68
CA ALA A 259 23.02 -12.92 1.11
C ALA A 259 24.37 -12.74 1.82
N GLY A 260 25.28 -11.95 1.23
CA GLY A 260 26.59 -11.65 1.83
C GLY A 260 26.47 -10.92 3.17
N TRP A 261 25.50 -10.01 3.31
CA TRP A 261 25.23 -9.33 4.58
C TRP A 261 24.77 -10.33 5.65
N MET A 262 23.79 -11.19 5.32
CA MET A 262 23.29 -12.20 6.25
C MET A 262 24.37 -13.19 6.69
N ASP A 263 25.17 -13.69 5.75
CA ASP A 263 26.31 -14.58 6.02
C ASP A 263 27.36 -13.91 6.91
N GLY A 264 27.61 -12.62 6.68
CA GLY A 264 28.52 -11.81 7.49
C GLY A 264 28.07 -11.72 8.95
N LEU A 265 26.77 -11.49 9.19
CA LEU A 265 26.22 -11.43 10.55
C LEU A 265 26.29 -12.78 11.26
N GLU A 266 26.05 -13.89 10.56
CA GLU A 266 26.15 -15.23 11.16
C GLU A 266 27.59 -15.59 11.55
N ARG A 267 28.58 -15.22 10.73
CA ARG A 267 30.02 -15.41 11.06
C ARG A 267 30.44 -14.66 12.31
N GLU A 268 29.82 -13.51 12.57
CA GLU A 268 30.04 -12.69 13.76
C GLU A 268 29.20 -13.20 14.97
N GLY A 269 28.45 -14.29 14.80
CA GLY A 269 27.71 -14.96 15.88
C GLY A 269 26.40 -14.27 16.25
N VAL A 270 25.81 -13.50 15.32
CA VAL A 270 24.46 -12.93 15.45
C VAL A 270 23.43 -13.95 14.95
N GLU A 271 22.56 -14.42 15.84
CA GLU A 271 21.47 -15.34 15.45
C GLU A 271 20.35 -14.58 14.74
N ARG A 272 19.94 -15.07 13.57
CA ARG A 272 18.81 -14.52 12.82
C ARG A 272 17.49 -15.16 13.23
N VAL A 273 16.52 -14.33 13.64
CA VAL A 273 15.19 -14.75 14.10
C VAL A 273 14.21 -13.62 13.80
N SER A 274 13.00 -13.94 13.31
CA SER A 274 12.00 -12.92 12.97
C SER A 274 11.52 -12.19 14.24
N ALA A 275 10.87 -11.03 14.07
CA ALA A 275 10.28 -10.31 15.19
C ALA A 275 9.21 -11.14 15.94
N MET A 276 8.39 -11.88 15.20
CA MET A 276 7.33 -12.72 15.75
C MET A 276 7.89 -13.90 16.55
N GLU A 277 8.89 -14.62 16.01
CA GLU A 277 9.54 -15.71 16.72
C GLU A 277 10.35 -15.21 17.93
N PHE A 278 10.96 -14.02 17.83
CA PHE A 278 11.62 -13.38 18.97
C PHE A 278 10.64 -13.14 20.13
N VAL A 279 9.47 -12.58 19.85
CA VAL A 279 8.38 -12.41 20.84
C VAL A 279 7.94 -13.76 21.39
N ARG A 280 7.72 -14.76 20.52
CA ARG A 280 7.31 -16.11 20.92
C ARG A 280 8.30 -16.75 21.90
N LYS A 281 9.61 -16.72 21.59
CA LYS A 281 10.68 -17.22 22.47
C LYS A 281 10.79 -16.45 23.78
N LYS A 282 10.56 -15.13 23.78
CA LYS A 282 10.54 -14.32 25.00
C LYS A 282 9.35 -14.68 25.90
N LEU A 283 8.17 -14.87 25.33
CA LEU A 283 6.95 -15.24 26.06
C LEU A 283 7.01 -16.68 26.60
N SER A 284 7.58 -17.62 25.86
CA SER A 284 7.72 -19.02 26.27
C SER A 284 8.87 -19.28 27.26
N GLY A 285 9.73 -18.28 27.50
CA GLY A 285 10.92 -18.41 28.33
C GLY A 285 12.14 -19.00 27.62
N GLY A 286 12.06 -19.26 26.30
CA GLY A 286 13.19 -19.66 25.47
C GLY A 286 14.27 -18.59 25.34
N PHE A 287 13.90 -17.31 25.47
CA PHE A 287 14.84 -16.19 25.62
C PHE A 287 14.67 -15.52 26.98
N LYS A 288 15.79 -15.29 27.67
CA LYS A 288 15.83 -14.51 28.91
C LYS A 288 15.25 -13.12 28.67
N ARG A 289 14.53 -12.59 29.65
CA ARG A 289 13.91 -11.25 29.62
C ARG A 289 14.55 -10.32 30.63
N LEU A 290 14.58 -9.02 30.35
CA LEU A 290 14.67 -8.01 31.40
C LEU A 290 13.41 -8.07 32.28
N GLU A 291 13.51 -7.61 33.52
CA GLU A 291 12.34 -7.48 34.38
C GLU A 291 11.31 -6.55 33.71
N GLY A 292 10.08 -7.05 33.52
CA GLY A 292 9.01 -6.34 32.81
C GLY A 292 9.07 -6.37 31.28
N GLU A 293 10.11 -6.95 30.66
CA GLU A 293 10.21 -7.02 29.19
C GLU A 293 9.04 -7.82 28.58
N CYS A 294 8.62 -7.44 27.37
CA CYS A 294 7.35 -7.81 26.75
C CYS A 294 6.11 -7.26 27.47
N SER A 295 6.27 -6.36 28.44
CA SER A 295 5.19 -5.54 29.03
C SER A 295 5.53 -4.04 29.07
N PHE A 296 6.72 -3.64 28.58
CA PHE A 296 7.12 -2.25 28.46
C PHE A 296 6.19 -1.51 27.50
N GLY A 297 5.46 -0.51 28.01
CA GLY A 297 4.65 0.36 27.18
C GLY A 297 5.54 1.22 26.28
N MET A 298 5.18 1.32 25.01
CA MET A 298 5.84 2.15 24.01
C MET A 298 4.80 3.07 23.37
N GLY A 299 5.02 4.37 23.46
CA GLY A 299 4.23 5.33 22.69
C GLY A 299 4.58 5.25 21.21
N VAL A 300 3.58 5.43 20.35
CA VAL A 300 3.78 5.59 18.90
C VAL A 300 3.10 6.89 18.48
N LYS A 301 3.79 7.73 17.73
CA LYS A 301 3.24 9.00 17.26
C LYS A 301 2.15 8.74 16.22
N ASP A 302 0.94 9.24 16.47
CA ASP A 302 -0.16 9.16 15.50
C ASP A 302 0.24 9.81 14.17
N TYR A 303 -0.13 9.15 13.07
CA TYR A 303 0.20 9.50 11.68
C TYR A 303 1.67 9.45 11.32
N SER A 304 2.55 8.97 12.20
CA SER A 304 3.94 8.69 11.84
C SER A 304 4.03 7.50 10.87
N SER A 305 5.13 7.41 10.13
CA SER A 305 5.34 6.43 9.05
C SER A 305 6.80 5.97 8.95
N TRP A 306 7.10 5.03 8.08
CA TRP A 306 8.49 4.62 7.80
C TRP A 306 9.18 5.41 6.67
N SER A 307 8.43 6.23 5.91
CA SER A 307 8.87 6.75 4.61
C SER A 307 8.52 8.24 4.37
N ASP A 308 8.14 9.00 5.40
CA ASP A 308 7.88 10.45 5.28
C ASP A 308 9.08 11.27 4.76
N TYR A 309 8.85 12.51 4.35
CA TYR A 309 9.90 13.48 4.08
C TYR A 309 10.60 13.92 5.37
N PHE A 310 11.57 13.13 5.80
CA PHE A 310 12.23 13.31 7.09
C PHE A 310 13.05 14.61 7.16
N ASP A 311 13.50 15.15 6.03
CA ASP A 311 14.15 16.47 5.93
C ASP A 311 13.21 17.63 6.34
N LEU A 312 11.90 17.42 6.32
CA LEU A 312 10.89 18.40 6.75
C LEU A 312 10.41 18.18 8.20
N SER A 313 10.94 17.16 8.88
CA SER A 313 10.60 16.87 10.28
C SER A 313 10.99 18.04 11.20
N THR A 314 10.15 18.31 12.19
CA THR A 314 10.37 19.39 13.18
C THR A 314 10.62 18.86 14.59
N ASP A 315 10.43 17.56 14.81
CA ASP A 315 10.51 16.89 16.10
C ASP A 315 11.42 15.66 16.07
N GLY A 316 12.13 15.43 14.96
CA GLY A 316 12.98 14.23 14.77
C GLY A 316 12.17 12.94 14.61
N LYS A 317 10.86 13.04 14.37
CA LYS A 317 9.95 11.92 14.10
C LYS A 317 9.32 12.07 12.72
N THR A 318 8.86 10.96 12.16
CA THR A 318 8.10 10.99 10.91
C THR A 318 6.65 11.43 11.13
N SER A 319 5.96 11.75 10.05
CA SER A 319 4.52 12.00 9.94
C SER A 319 4.02 11.28 8.67
N ASP A 320 2.89 11.74 8.15
CA ASP A 320 2.25 11.39 6.89
C ASP A 320 2.27 12.57 5.91
N ALA A 321 3.17 13.55 6.12
CA ALA A 321 3.23 14.77 5.33
C ALA A 321 3.45 14.46 3.84
N ARG A 322 4.20 13.40 3.54
CA ARG A 322 4.36 12.87 2.17
C ARG A 322 3.04 12.69 1.44
N TRP A 323 2.04 12.06 2.06
CA TRP A 323 0.76 11.75 1.39
C TRP A 323 -0.30 12.84 1.56
N LEU A 324 -0.14 13.75 2.52
CA LEU A 324 -1.05 14.87 2.71
C LEU A 324 -0.66 16.12 1.93
N GLY A 325 0.63 16.31 1.66
CA GLY A 325 1.16 17.52 1.02
C GLY A 325 1.26 18.74 1.94
N TYR A 326 0.98 18.58 3.23
CA TYR A 326 1.21 19.59 4.26
C TYR A 326 1.73 18.95 5.54
N ARG A 327 2.43 19.74 6.35
CA ARG A 327 2.96 19.28 7.63
C ARG A 327 1.93 19.48 8.74
N ARG A 328 1.65 18.44 9.52
CA ARG A 328 0.65 18.48 10.60
C ARG A 328 1.01 19.47 11.73
N THR A 329 2.28 19.71 12.00
CA THR A 329 2.72 20.53 13.14
C THR A 329 2.39 22.01 13.00
N ASP A 330 2.30 22.53 11.79
CA ASP A 330 2.00 23.93 11.51
C ASP A 330 0.99 24.16 10.36
N GLY A 331 0.44 23.08 9.80
CA GLY A 331 -0.53 23.12 8.71
C GLY A 331 0.03 23.61 7.38
N ARG A 332 1.35 23.77 7.26
CA ARG A 332 1.96 24.40 6.08
C ARG A 332 2.12 23.42 4.93
N VAL A 333 1.58 23.80 3.78
CA VAL A 333 1.79 23.14 2.49
C VAL A 333 3.20 23.43 2.00
N PHE A 334 3.89 22.41 1.51
CA PHE A 334 5.27 22.50 1.05
C PHE A 334 5.38 22.13 -0.44
N ALA A 335 6.57 22.33 -1.01
CA ALA A 335 6.88 21.95 -2.38
C ALA A 335 8.04 20.95 -2.42
N ARG A 336 8.06 20.11 -3.46
CA ARG A 336 9.15 19.17 -3.74
C ARG A 336 9.73 19.36 -5.12
N GLU A 337 10.94 18.88 -5.32
CA GLU A 337 11.64 19.01 -6.60
C GLU A 337 11.24 17.88 -7.53
N VAL A 338 10.84 18.22 -8.75
CA VAL A 338 10.51 17.29 -9.83
C VAL A 338 11.22 17.79 -11.06
N LYS A 339 12.13 17.01 -11.66
CA LYS A 339 12.84 17.38 -12.90
C LYS A 339 13.45 18.81 -12.84
N GLY A 340 14.04 19.18 -11.70
CA GLY A 340 14.67 20.49 -11.48
C GLY A 340 13.71 21.67 -11.24
N ARG A 341 12.39 21.46 -11.21
CA ARG A 341 11.39 22.47 -10.84
C ARG A 341 10.77 22.17 -9.49
N ARG A 342 10.31 23.21 -8.78
CA ARG A 342 9.58 23.05 -7.52
C ARG A 342 8.08 22.91 -7.79
N VAL A 343 7.48 21.86 -7.27
CA VAL A 343 6.07 21.52 -7.44
C VAL A 343 5.39 21.55 -6.07
N SER A 344 4.35 22.39 -5.95
CA SER A 344 3.52 22.41 -4.75
C SER A 344 2.89 21.05 -4.51
N GLN A 345 2.87 20.59 -3.27
CA GLN A 345 2.25 19.33 -2.87
C GLN A 345 0.76 19.51 -2.50
N LEU A 346 0.18 20.70 -2.72
CA LEU A 346 -1.23 21.00 -2.43
C LEU A 346 -2.22 20.01 -3.09
N TRP A 347 -1.86 19.50 -4.27
CA TRP A 347 -2.65 18.49 -4.98
C TRP A 347 -2.89 17.23 -4.15
N LYS A 348 -1.97 16.85 -3.25
CA LYS A 348 -2.13 15.68 -2.37
C LYS A 348 -3.22 15.90 -1.33
N ALA A 349 -3.32 17.12 -0.80
CA ALA A 349 -4.39 17.49 0.13
C ALA A 349 -5.75 17.41 -0.57
N ALA A 350 -5.83 17.98 -1.78
CA ALA A 350 -7.03 17.93 -2.61
C ALA A 350 -7.41 16.50 -3.01
N PHE A 351 -6.45 15.69 -3.45
CA PHE A 351 -6.68 14.30 -3.85
C PHE A 351 -7.12 13.44 -2.65
N THR A 352 -6.51 13.63 -1.48
CA THR A 352 -6.92 12.96 -0.24
C THR A 352 -8.35 13.33 0.15
N ARG A 353 -8.69 14.63 0.11
CA ARG A 353 -10.05 15.10 0.39
C ARG A 353 -11.07 14.57 -0.62
N LEU A 354 -10.71 14.57 -1.91
CA LEU A 354 -11.56 14.05 -2.98
C LEU A 354 -11.91 12.59 -2.71
N PHE A 355 -10.90 11.74 -2.56
CA PHE A 355 -11.13 10.31 -2.35
C PHE A 355 -11.87 10.04 -1.03
N ALA A 356 -11.64 10.81 0.03
CA ALA A 356 -12.46 10.70 1.24
C ALA A 356 -13.95 11.05 1.00
N GLU A 357 -14.25 12.02 0.14
CA GLU A 357 -15.63 12.34 -0.26
C GLU A 357 -16.22 11.27 -1.19
N LEU A 358 -15.46 10.78 -2.17
CA LEU A 358 -15.89 9.74 -3.11
C LEU A 358 -16.14 8.39 -2.41
N ASN A 359 -15.25 7.97 -1.50
CA ASN A 359 -15.41 6.76 -0.71
C ASN A 359 -16.72 6.81 0.09
N ARG A 360 -17.02 7.96 0.70
CA ARG A 360 -18.26 8.16 1.45
C ARG A 360 -19.50 8.13 0.55
N ALA A 361 -19.43 8.70 -0.65
CA ALA A 361 -20.51 8.63 -1.62
C ALA A 361 -20.77 7.18 -2.04
N VAL A 362 -19.73 6.44 -2.43
CA VAL A 362 -19.83 5.02 -2.79
C VAL A 362 -20.37 4.19 -1.62
N ARG A 363 -19.79 4.34 -0.42
CA ARG A 363 -20.26 3.63 0.78
C ARG A 363 -21.74 3.93 1.04
N LEU A 364 -22.17 5.19 0.96
CA LEU A 364 -23.58 5.55 1.16
C LEU A 364 -24.49 4.84 0.16
N GLY A 365 -24.14 4.83 -1.13
CA GLY A 365 -24.88 4.12 -2.17
C GLY A 365 -24.96 2.62 -1.90
N VAL A 366 -23.82 2.00 -1.60
CA VAL A 366 -23.72 0.57 -1.27
C VAL A 366 -24.54 0.21 -0.04
N LEU A 367 -24.43 0.98 1.05
CA LEU A 367 -25.17 0.72 2.27
C LEU A 367 -26.68 0.94 2.10
N LYS A 368 -27.11 1.95 1.32
CA LYS A 368 -28.54 2.14 1.02
C LYS A 368 -29.07 0.97 0.18
N GLY A 369 -28.37 0.59 -0.89
CA GLY A 369 -28.74 -0.56 -1.72
C GLY A 369 -28.81 -1.85 -0.90
N LEU A 370 -27.77 -2.19 -0.13
CA LEU A 370 -27.76 -3.40 0.71
C LEU A 370 -28.88 -3.39 1.76
N LYS A 371 -29.19 -2.23 2.33
CA LYS A 371 -30.31 -2.08 3.27
C LYS A 371 -31.65 -2.36 2.61
N GLU A 372 -31.88 -1.90 1.38
CA GLU A 372 -33.10 -2.18 0.62
C GLU A 372 -33.26 -3.67 0.31
N LEU A 373 -32.14 -4.38 0.17
CA LEU A 373 -32.09 -5.84 0.02
C LEU A 373 -32.16 -6.59 1.38
N ASN A 374 -32.31 -5.89 2.50
CA ASN A 374 -32.28 -6.42 3.87
C ASN A 374 -31.00 -7.21 4.21
N ALA A 375 -29.85 -6.79 3.66
CA ALA A 375 -28.57 -7.45 3.89
C ALA A 375 -27.84 -6.92 5.13
N ASP A 376 -27.11 -7.80 5.83
CA ASP A 376 -26.05 -7.38 6.76
C ASP A 376 -24.85 -6.90 5.93
N ALA A 377 -24.72 -5.59 5.82
CA ALA A 377 -23.76 -4.97 4.92
C ALA A 377 -22.31 -5.23 5.32
N GLU A 378 -21.96 -5.21 6.61
CA GLU A 378 -20.56 -5.40 7.03
C GLU A 378 -20.10 -6.83 6.74
N GLU A 379 -20.89 -7.82 7.15
CA GLU A 379 -20.57 -9.23 6.93
C GLU A 379 -20.56 -9.56 5.43
N PHE A 380 -21.53 -9.06 4.66
CA PHE A 380 -21.56 -9.24 3.21
C PHE A 380 -20.30 -8.67 2.55
N LEU A 381 -19.92 -7.43 2.89
CA LEU A 381 -18.76 -6.78 2.27
C LEU A 381 -17.46 -7.50 2.63
N VAL A 382 -17.29 -8.03 3.85
CA VAL A 382 -16.11 -8.86 4.17
C VAL A 382 -16.12 -10.15 3.35
N ARG A 383 -17.24 -10.87 3.29
CA ARG A 383 -17.35 -12.13 2.54
C ARG A 383 -17.22 -11.95 1.03
N TYR A 384 -17.54 -10.76 0.50
CA TYR A 384 -17.35 -10.46 -0.90
C TYR A 384 -15.88 -10.54 -1.35
N ALA A 385 -14.91 -10.48 -0.41
CA ALA A 385 -13.52 -10.83 -0.69
C ALA A 385 -13.38 -12.21 -1.36
N ARG A 386 -14.23 -13.18 -0.99
CA ARG A 386 -14.25 -14.53 -1.60
C ARG A 386 -14.64 -14.53 -3.08
N VAL A 387 -15.35 -13.50 -3.53
CA VAL A 387 -15.63 -13.28 -4.96
C VAL A 387 -14.46 -12.59 -5.63
N PHE A 388 -13.97 -11.49 -5.03
CA PHE A 388 -12.93 -10.64 -5.60
C PHE A 388 -11.59 -11.38 -5.75
N PHE A 389 -11.18 -12.12 -4.72
CA PHE A 389 -9.96 -12.91 -4.68
C PHE A 389 -10.23 -14.42 -4.85
N ARG A 390 -11.29 -14.80 -5.57
CA ARG A 390 -11.73 -16.20 -5.69
C ARG A 390 -10.60 -17.16 -6.03
N ASP A 391 -9.81 -16.87 -7.05
CA ASP A 391 -8.77 -17.80 -7.53
C ASP A 391 -7.76 -18.14 -6.41
N TYR A 392 -7.46 -17.17 -5.54
CA TYR A 392 -6.61 -17.36 -4.38
C TYR A 392 -7.28 -18.27 -3.34
N TYR A 393 -8.54 -17.99 -3.01
CA TYR A 393 -9.27 -18.78 -2.02
C TYR A 393 -9.54 -20.22 -2.50
N ASP A 394 -9.84 -20.39 -3.79
CA ASP A 394 -10.00 -21.69 -4.44
C ASP A 394 -8.68 -22.49 -4.41
N TYR A 395 -7.53 -21.83 -4.60
CA TYR A 395 -6.22 -22.48 -4.50
C TYR A 395 -5.99 -23.12 -3.12
N PHE A 396 -6.42 -22.44 -2.05
CA PHE A 396 -6.33 -22.95 -0.67
C PHE A 396 -7.53 -23.82 -0.26
N GLY A 397 -8.46 -24.13 -1.17
CA GLY A 397 -9.64 -24.95 -0.89
C GLY A 397 -10.61 -24.32 0.09
N MET A 398 -10.66 -22.99 0.16
CA MET A 398 -11.58 -22.25 1.02
C MET A 398 -12.94 -22.04 0.34
N GLU A 399 -13.97 -21.80 1.13
CA GLU A 399 -15.33 -21.59 0.62
C GLU A 399 -15.45 -20.28 -0.20
N THR A 400 -15.87 -20.40 -1.46
CA THR A 400 -16.05 -19.29 -2.42
C THR A 400 -17.41 -19.30 -3.12
N SER A 401 -18.30 -20.23 -2.75
CA SER A 401 -19.62 -20.30 -3.37
C SER A 401 -20.43 -19.03 -3.13
N LEU A 402 -21.25 -18.67 -4.13
CA LEU A 402 -22.15 -17.53 -3.99
C LEU A 402 -23.15 -17.72 -2.83
N ASN A 403 -23.47 -18.95 -2.44
CA ASN A 403 -24.34 -19.21 -1.29
C ASN A 403 -23.70 -18.72 0.02
N TYR A 404 -22.40 -18.96 0.21
CA TYR A 404 -21.67 -18.45 1.38
C TYR A 404 -21.61 -16.92 1.39
N VAL A 405 -21.28 -16.34 0.24
CA VAL A 405 -21.13 -14.87 0.10
C VAL A 405 -22.46 -14.16 0.26
N LEU A 406 -23.55 -14.73 -0.26
CA LEU A 406 -24.88 -14.12 -0.24
C LEU A 406 -25.71 -14.48 0.98
N GLU A 407 -25.21 -15.31 1.90
CA GLU A 407 -25.91 -15.62 3.16
C GLU A 407 -26.37 -14.34 3.89
N PRO A 408 -25.50 -13.32 4.08
CA PRO A 408 -25.90 -12.11 4.80
C PRO A 408 -26.90 -11.25 4.00
N ALA A 409 -27.11 -11.55 2.72
CA ALA A 409 -28.07 -10.90 1.82
C ALA A 409 -29.23 -11.84 1.42
N ALA A 410 -29.49 -12.90 2.19
CA ALA A 410 -30.55 -13.87 1.95
C ALA A 410 -30.58 -14.46 0.52
N GLY A 411 -29.41 -14.61 -0.12
CA GLY A 411 -29.29 -15.14 -1.48
C GLY A 411 -29.55 -14.13 -2.60
N ASN A 412 -29.78 -12.85 -2.29
CA ASN A 412 -30.11 -11.84 -3.29
C ASN A 412 -28.89 -11.44 -4.14
N ARG A 413 -28.91 -11.78 -5.42
CA ARG A 413 -27.79 -11.54 -6.35
C ARG A 413 -27.54 -10.07 -6.66
N ASP A 414 -28.50 -9.18 -6.48
CA ASP A 414 -28.32 -7.74 -6.73
C ASP A 414 -27.29 -7.13 -5.78
N ALA A 415 -27.05 -7.77 -4.62
CA ALA A 415 -25.99 -7.38 -3.68
C ALA A 415 -24.58 -7.50 -4.29
N LEU A 416 -24.36 -8.43 -5.23
CA LEU A 416 -23.04 -8.66 -5.83
C LEU A 416 -22.51 -7.44 -6.58
N ARG A 417 -23.39 -6.71 -7.29
CA ARG A 417 -23.02 -5.46 -7.98
C ARG A 417 -22.59 -4.39 -6.98
N LEU A 418 -23.24 -4.31 -5.82
CA LEU A 418 -22.85 -3.38 -4.75
C LEU A 418 -21.52 -3.78 -4.09
N GLY A 419 -21.30 -5.07 -3.87
CA GLY A 419 -20.01 -5.61 -3.40
C GLY A 419 -18.88 -5.29 -4.37
N ARG A 420 -19.11 -5.48 -5.68
CA ARG A 420 -18.17 -5.13 -6.75
C ARG A 420 -17.78 -3.66 -6.70
N VAL A 421 -18.77 -2.77 -6.72
CA VAL A 421 -18.57 -1.32 -6.67
C VAL A 421 -17.77 -0.93 -5.42
N TYR A 422 -18.10 -1.50 -4.26
CA TYR A 422 -17.37 -1.21 -3.02
C TYR A 422 -15.89 -1.63 -3.13
N TYR A 423 -15.62 -2.80 -3.69
CA TYR A 423 -14.24 -3.29 -3.87
C TYR A 423 -13.47 -2.52 -4.95
N LEU A 424 -14.13 -2.03 -6.00
CA LEU A 424 -13.51 -1.09 -6.94
C LEU A 424 -13.15 0.22 -6.24
N MET A 425 -14.03 0.75 -5.39
CA MET A 425 -13.69 1.90 -4.55
C MET A 425 -12.49 1.59 -3.63
N LEU A 426 -12.45 0.43 -2.96
CA LEU A 426 -11.29 0.06 -2.14
C LEU A 426 -10.00 -0.04 -2.96
N LEU A 427 -10.03 -0.68 -4.14
CA LEU A 427 -8.91 -0.78 -5.07
C LEU A 427 -8.41 0.61 -5.51
N SER A 428 -9.32 1.57 -5.70
CA SER A 428 -8.97 2.93 -6.10
C SER A 428 -8.27 3.77 -5.02
N ASN A 429 -8.06 3.22 -3.81
CA ASN A 429 -7.48 3.94 -2.69
C ASN A 429 -5.98 3.68 -2.46
N HIS A 430 -5.26 3.13 -3.44
CA HIS A 430 -3.81 2.94 -3.36
C HIS A 430 -3.10 4.21 -2.85
N SER A 431 -2.13 4.05 -1.96
CA SER A 431 -1.32 5.16 -1.45
C SER A 431 -0.35 5.73 -2.51
N CYS A 432 0.03 4.91 -3.49
CA CYS A 432 1.10 5.18 -4.46
C CYS A 432 1.05 6.57 -5.12
N PRO A 433 -0.10 7.07 -5.61
CA PRO A 433 -0.14 8.38 -6.26
C PRO A 433 0.48 9.45 -5.37
N ARG A 434 0.10 9.46 -4.09
CA ARG A 434 0.51 10.49 -3.12
C ARG A 434 1.90 10.23 -2.52
N PHE A 435 2.54 9.11 -2.83
CA PHE A 435 3.93 8.88 -2.44
C PHE A 435 4.89 9.78 -3.24
N TRP A 436 4.63 9.92 -4.54
CA TRP A 436 5.46 10.66 -5.50
C TRP A 436 5.23 12.16 -5.46
N GLU A 437 6.21 12.93 -5.93
CA GLU A 437 6.20 14.39 -5.88
C GLU A 437 5.27 15.03 -6.93
N ASN A 438 5.06 14.35 -8.06
CA ASN A 438 4.17 14.77 -9.15
C ASN A 438 2.90 13.91 -9.22
N LEU A 439 1.78 14.54 -9.61
CA LEU A 439 0.49 13.87 -9.72
C LEU A 439 0.38 12.99 -10.98
N ASP A 440 0.90 13.45 -12.12
CA ASP A 440 0.77 12.75 -13.42
C ASP A 440 1.64 11.49 -13.48
N THR A 441 1.08 10.39 -13.00
CA THR A 441 1.72 9.06 -12.90
C THR A 441 0.71 7.96 -13.21
N ARG A 442 1.19 6.78 -13.63
CA ARG A 442 0.35 5.63 -13.99
C ARG A 442 -0.57 5.18 -12.85
N VAL A 443 -0.12 5.34 -11.60
CA VAL A 443 -0.89 4.98 -10.41
C VAL A 443 -1.99 6.00 -10.10
N ALA A 444 -1.77 7.29 -10.36
CA ALA A 444 -2.84 8.29 -10.21
C ALA A 444 -3.94 8.06 -11.25
N PHE A 445 -3.54 7.73 -12.48
CA PHE A 445 -4.47 7.33 -13.53
C PHE A 445 -5.26 6.09 -13.11
N GLY A 446 -4.59 5.03 -12.66
CA GLY A 446 -5.23 3.79 -12.21
C GLY A 446 -6.27 4.01 -11.11
N ASN A 447 -5.92 4.74 -10.04
CA ASN A 447 -6.88 5.08 -8.97
C ASN A 447 -8.12 5.78 -9.53
N VAL A 448 -7.93 6.79 -10.37
CA VAL A 448 -9.05 7.58 -10.91
C VAL A 448 -9.90 6.77 -11.88
N SER A 449 -9.29 5.96 -12.75
CA SER A 449 -10.02 5.09 -13.67
C SER A 449 -10.90 4.08 -12.92
N VAL A 450 -10.35 3.43 -11.90
CA VAL A 450 -11.10 2.44 -11.10
C VAL A 450 -12.23 3.13 -10.30
N MET A 451 -11.97 4.29 -9.71
CA MET A 451 -13.01 5.06 -9.01
C MET A 451 -14.10 5.54 -9.97
N ALA A 452 -13.73 6.03 -11.16
CA ALA A 452 -14.68 6.42 -12.21
C ALA A 452 -15.59 5.25 -12.58
N LYS A 453 -15.03 4.03 -12.73
CA LYS A 453 -15.82 2.82 -12.97
C LYS A 453 -16.85 2.58 -11.88
N ALA A 454 -16.43 2.62 -10.61
CA ALA A 454 -17.32 2.41 -9.47
C ALA A 454 -18.48 3.43 -9.43
N LEU A 455 -18.19 4.70 -9.70
CA LEU A 455 -19.20 5.75 -9.74
C LEU A 455 -20.19 5.57 -10.90
N ILE A 456 -19.71 5.24 -12.09
CA ILE A 456 -20.57 5.01 -13.27
C ILE A 456 -21.47 3.79 -13.04
N GLU A 457 -20.92 2.70 -12.50
CA GLU A 457 -21.72 1.50 -12.18
C GLU A 457 -22.81 1.80 -11.13
N LEU A 458 -22.60 2.76 -10.21
CA LEU A 458 -23.62 3.24 -9.28
C LEU A 458 -24.65 4.17 -9.92
N MET A 459 -24.24 5.05 -10.84
CA MET A 459 -25.19 5.87 -11.60
C MET A 459 -26.18 5.01 -12.39
N GLU A 460 -25.69 3.90 -12.96
CA GLU A 460 -26.54 2.92 -13.64
C GLU A 460 -27.39 2.11 -12.65
N TYR A 461 -26.85 1.71 -11.49
CA TYR A 461 -27.62 0.96 -10.48
C TYR A 461 -28.81 1.77 -9.93
N PHE A 462 -28.60 3.07 -9.72
CA PHE A 462 -29.60 3.99 -9.19
C PHE A 462 -30.30 4.81 -10.28
N GLU A 463 -30.37 4.31 -11.53
CA GLU A 463 -31.02 5.04 -12.62
C GLU A 463 -32.48 5.39 -12.29
N GLY A 464 -32.81 6.69 -12.35
CA GLY A 464 -34.13 7.20 -11.99
C GLY A 464 -34.39 7.41 -10.48
N ASP A 465 -33.44 7.05 -9.60
CA ASP A 465 -33.48 7.39 -8.17
C ASP A 465 -32.80 8.75 -7.91
N GLU A 466 -33.26 9.47 -6.87
CA GLU A 466 -32.66 10.76 -6.49
C GLU A 466 -31.15 10.64 -6.16
N LEU A 467 -30.69 9.47 -5.69
CA LEU A 467 -29.27 9.20 -5.45
C LEU A 467 -28.40 9.25 -6.70
N GLN A 468 -28.96 9.05 -7.90
CA GLN A 468 -28.17 9.09 -9.14
C GLN A 468 -27.40 10.41 -9.25
N SER A 469 -28.03 11.51 -8.84
CA SER A 469 -27.46 12.86 -8.86
C SER A 469 -26.20 12.99 -8.00
N LEU A 470 -26.14 12.28 -6.86
CA LEU A 470 -24.97 12.28 -5.99
C LEU A 470 -23.74 11.68 -6.69
N PHE A 471 -23.95 10.59 -7.44
CA PHE A 471 -22.86 9.91 -8.15
C PHE A 471 -22.42 10.72 -9.37
N ILE A 472 -23.38 11.33 -10.09
CA ILE A 472 -23.10 12.29 -11.17
C ILE A 472 -22.23 13.44 -10.64
N GLU A 473 -22.62 14.07 -9.52
CA GLU A 473 -21.83 15.15 -8.92
C GLU A 473 -20.43 14.67 -8.52
N SER A 474 -20.34 13.49 -7.92
CA SER A 474 -19.07 12.87 -7.52
C SER A 474 -18.14 12.64 -8.72
N TYR A 475 -18.65 12.16 -9.84
CA TYR A 475 -17.88 11.99 -11.07
C TYR A 475 -17.52 13.33 -11.73
N LEU A 476 -18.39 14.33 -11.69
CA LEU A 476 -18.08 15.69 -12.16
C LEU A 476 -16.93 16.33 -11.37
N ARG A 477 -16.74 15.99 -10.09
CA ARG A 477 -15.58 16.42 -9.29
C ARG A 477 -14.26 15.80 -9.78
N LEU A 478 -14.28 14.58 -10.33
CA LEU A 478 -13.12 14.00 -11.00
C LEU A 478 -12.81 14.75 -12.31
N LEU A 479 -13.84 14.98 -13.13
CA LEU A 479 -13.68 15.69 -14.41
C LEU A 479 -13.18 17.14 -14.25
N ASN A 480 -13.59 17.81 -13.18
CA ASN A 480 -13.27 19.21 -12.88
C ASN A 480 -12.33 19.34 -11.67
N PHE A 481 -11.36 18.42 -11.54
CA PHE A 481 -10.44 18.39 -10.40
C PHE A 481 -9.71 19.72 -10.19
N ASP A 482 -9.32 20.40 -11.26
CA ASP A 482 -8.67 21.71 -11.25
C ASP A 482 -9.52 22.79 -10.56
N ARG A 483 -10.85 22.71 -10.68
CA ARG A 483 -11.79 23.66 -10.08
C ARG A 483 -11.98 23.46 -8.58
N LEU A 484 -11.57 22.32 -8.03
CA LEU A 484 -11.68 22.04 -6.60
C LEU A 484 -10.84 22.97 -5.75
N TYR A 485 -9.78 23.58 -6.31
CA TYR A 485 -9.01 24.63 -5.65
C TYR A 485 -9.90 25.78 -5.13
N HIS A 486 -10.79 26.28 -5.99
CA HIS A 486 -11.69 27.37 -5.65
C HIS A 486 -12.84 26.89 -4.77
N LEU A 487 -13.45 25.74 -5.13
CA LEU A 487 -14.58 25.18 -4.38
C LEU A 487 -14.23 24.90 -2.91
N TRP A 488 -13.02 24.44 -2.65
CA TRP A 488 -12.57 24.10 -1.30
C TRP A 488 -11.76 25.19 -0.61
N GLY A 489 -11.57 26.34 -1.25
CA GLY A 489 -10.77 27.44 -0.69
C GLY A 489 -9.33 27.03 -0.40
N LEU A 490 -8.73 26.17 -1.22
CA LEU A 490 -7.38 25.64 -0.97
C LEU A 490 -6.31 26.73 -0.87
N GLY A 491 -6.56 27.88 -1.50
CA GLY A 491 -5.69 29.06 -1.43
C GLY A 491 -5.57 29.68 -0.03
N THR A 492 -6.45 29.35 0.90
CA THR A 492 -6.36 29.85 2.30
C THR A 492 -5.48 28.98 3.18
N MET A 493 -4.98 27.83 2.68
CA MET A 493 -4.08 26.98 3.46
C MET A 493 -2.74 27.71 3.71
N PRO A 494 -2.13 27.55 4.90
CA PRO A 494 -0.80 28.06 5.16
C PRO A 494 0.23 27.47 4.19
N SER A 495 1.13 28.31 3.69
CA SER A 495 2.23 27.91 2.81
C SER A 495 3.57 27.93 3.57
N MET A 496 4.47 27.01 3.23
CA MET A 496 5.79 26.93 3.85
C MET A 496 6.69 28.09 3.43
N GLU A 497 6.64 28.47 2.15
CA GLU A 497 7.45 29.52 1.56
C GLU A 497 6.65 30.69 0.97
N GLY A 498 5.32 30.68 1.14
CA GLY A 498 4.46 31.79 0.73
C GLY A 498 3.91 31.70 -0.69
N TRP A 499 4.14 30.59 -1.42
CA TRP A 499 3.69 30.47 -2.81
C TRP A 499 2.96 29.16 -3.12
N GLU A 500 3.16 28.12 -2.31
CA GLU A 500 2.69 26.76 -2.57
C GLU A 500 1.17 26.65 -2.66
N THR A 501 0.45 27.59 -2.03
CA THR A 501 -1.02 27.61 -2.01
C THR A 501 -1.62 28.59 -3.00
N LYS A 502 -0.84 29.22 -3.88
CA LYS A 502 -1.36 30.10 -4.92
C LYS A 502 -1.97 29.31 -6.08
N GLU A 503 -2.88 29.95 -6.82
CA GLU A 503 -3.54 29.33 -7.96
C GLU A 503 -2.55 28.94 -9.07
N GLU A 504 -1.52 29.76 -9.29
CA GLU A 504 -0.48 29.44 -10.29
C GLU A 504 0.29 28.17 -9.91
N ALA A 505 0.60 28.00 -8.61
CA ALA A 505 1.29 26.83 -8.10
C ALA A 505 0.42 25.57 -8.20
N TRP A 506 -0.88 25.70 -7.96
CA TRP A 506 -1.87 24.65 -8.15
C TRP A 506 -1.94 24.20 -9.61
N LEU A 507 -2.17 25.13 -10.55
CA LEU A 507 -2.30 24.82 -11.96
C LEU A 507 -1.03 24.22 -12.55
N GLU A 508 0.15 24.72 -12.15
CA GLU A 508 1.44 24.16 -12.58
C GLU A 508 1.68 22.73 -12.05
N ALA A 509 1.18 22.42 -10.84
CA ALA A 509 1.26 21.07 -10.28
C ALA A 509 0.33 20.06 -10.97
N LEU A 510 -0.75 20.53 -11.60
CA LEU A 510 -1.71 19.70 -12.34
C LEU A 510 -1.39 19.55 -13.84
N LYS A 511 -0.40 20.28 -14.34
CA LYS A 511 -0.06 20.28 -15.77
C LYS A 511 0.28 18.88 -16.26
N SER A 512 -0.24 18.54 -17.44
CA SER A 512 0.08 17.29 -18.13
C SER A 512 1.58 17.10 -18.30
N GLU A 513 2.08 15.91 -18.00
CA GLU A 513 3.47 15.51 -18.24
C GLU A 513 3.65 14.74 -19.56
N VAL A 514 2.60 14.62 -20.38
CA VAL A 514 2.64 13.88 -21.65
C VAL A 514 2.29 14.76 -22.85
N PRO A 515 2.88 14.51 -24.03
CA PRO A 515 2.62 15.32 -25.22
C PRO A 515 1.24 15.05 -25.84
N THR A 516 0.62 13.91 -25.53
CA THR A 516 -0.62 13.42 -26.16
C THR A 516 -1.90 13.97 -25.54
N SER A 517 -1.82 14.69 -24.42
CA SER A 517 -2.99 15.20 -23.70
C SER A 517 -2.75 16.56 -23.08
N GLY A 518 -3.71 17.48 -23.26
CA GLY A 518 -3.74 18.77 -22.57
C GLY A 518 -4.43 18.74 -21.20
N TYR A 519 -5.00 17.60 -20.78
CA TYR A 519 -5.70 17.47 -19.50
C TYR A 519 -4.77 17.08 -18.37
N ASN A 520 -5.11 17.47 -17.13
CA ASN A 520 -4.50 16.86 -15.95
C ASN A 520 -4.88 15.36 -15.88
N VAL A 521 -4.06 14.55 -15.22
CA VAL A 521 -4.23 13.08 -15.21
C VAL A 521 -5.57 12.62 -14.62
N VAL A 522 -6.17 13.37 -13.68
CA VAL A 522 -7.45 13.02 -13.06
C VAL A 522 -8.58 13.16 -14.07
N THR A 523 -8.67 14.32 -14.72
CA THR A 523 -9.63 14.54 -15.82
C THR A 523 -9.40 13.55 -16.96
N ARG A 524 -8.13 13.30 -17.33
CA ARG A 524 -7.74 12.37 -18.40
C ARG A 524 -8.27 10.95 -18.14
N ALA A 525 -8.02 10.40 -16.94
CA ALA A 525 -8.47 9.07 -16.53
C ALA A 525 -10.00 8.98 -16.44
N ALA A 526 -10.66 9.98 -15.85
CA ALA A 526 -12.11 10.01 -15.74
C ALA A 526 -12.78 10.04 -17.13
N LEU A 527 -12.23 10.80 -18.08
CA LEU A 527 -12.70 10.82 -19.48
C LEU A 527 -12.44 9.50 -20.19
N TYR A 528 -11.26 8.88 -20.00
CA TYR A 528 -10.90 7.60 -20.62
C TYR A 528 -11.92 6.50 -20.29
N VAL A 529 -12.36 6.44 -19.03
CA VAL A 529 -13.42 5.51 -18.61
C VAL A 529 -14.79 5.99 -19.06
N GLY A 530 -15.09 7.29 -18.90
CA GLY A 530 -16.39 7.86 -19.24
C GLY A 530 -16.77 7.70 -20.71
N GLU A 531 -15.82 7.85 -21.62
CA GLU A 531 -16.04 7.69 -23.06
C GLU A 531 -16.57 6.29 -23.44
N ARG A 532 -16.12 5.28 -22.70
CA ARG A 532 -16.45 3.87 -22.90
C ARG A 532 -17.72 3.45 -22.16
N ASP A 533 -17.91 3.99 -20.96
CA ASP A 533 -18.88 3.43 -20.02
C ASP A 533 -20.13 4.30 -19.84
N LEU A 534 -20.04 5.63 -20.05
CA LEU A 534 -21.23 6.49 -19.97
C LEU A 534 -22.13 6.28 -21.19
N LYS A 535 -23.41 6.04 -20.93
CA LYS A 535 -24.45 5.75 -21.93
C LYS A 535 -25.57 6.80 -21.88
N GLY A 536 -26.36 6.87 -22.94
CA GLY A 536 -27.55 7.73 -23.00
C GLY A 536 -27.26 9.21 -22.68
N GLU A 537 -28.11 9.83 -21.86
CA GLU A 537 -27.98 11.22 -21.45
C GLU A 537 -26.71 11.49 -20.62
N LEU A 538 -26.22 10.49 -19.88
CA LEU A 538 -25.00 10.62 -19.08
C LEU A 538 -23.75 10.82 -19.94
N ARG A 539 -23.74 10.30 -21.18
CA ARG A 539 -22.66 10.59 -22.14
C ARG A 539 -22.58 12.09 -22.49
N GLY A 540 -23.68 12.83 -22.35
CA GLY A 540 -23.71 14.28 -22.52
C GLY A 540 -22.83 15.03 -21.51
N LEU A 541 -22.55 14.46 -20.33
CA LEU A 541 -21.69 15.07 -19.30
C LEU A 541 -20.26 15.32 -19.79
N ILE A 542 -19.77 14.47 -20.68
CA ILE A 542 -18.39 14.53 -21.22
C ILE A 542 -18.32 15.12 -22.63
N GLY A 543 -19.46 15.43 -23.26
CA GLY A 543 -19.53 15.96 -24.62
C GLY A 543 -18.68 17.20 -24.92
N PRO A 544 -18.47 18.14 -23.97
CA PRO A 544 -17.62 19.31 -24.20
C PRO A 544 -16.10 19.04 -24.23
N TYR A 545 -15.64 17.84 -23.86
CA TYR A 545 -14.21 17.52 -23.79
C TYR A 545 -13.68 16.93 -25.10
N ASN A 546 -12.37 17.05 -25.34
CA ASN A 546 -11.69 16.45 -26.47
C ASN A 546 -11.27 15.00 -26.15
N PHE A 547 -11.97 14.03 -26.73
CA PHE A 547 -11.70 12.60 -26.51
C PHE A 547 -10.36 12.13 -27.06
N GLU A 548 -9.78 12.80 -28.06
CA GLU A 548 -8.43 12.46 -28.55
C GLU A 548 -7.35 12.62 -27.47
N TRP A 549 -7.63 13.41 -26.43
CA TRP A 549 -6.73 13.63 -25.29
C TRP A 549 -7.06 12.73 -24.09
N ALA A 550 -8.12 11.93 -24.15
CA ALA A 550 -8.46 10.94 -23.15
C ALA A 550 -7.67 9.65 -23.45
N VAL A 551 -6.38 9.66 -23.12
CA VAL A 551 -5.45 8.54 -23.32
C VAL A 551 -4.86 8.08 -22.00
N ALA A 552 -4.36 6.84 -21.96
CA ALA A 552 -3.74 6.29 -20.76
C ALA A 552 -2.27 6.71 -20.55
N ASP A 553 -1.64 7.48 -21.45
CA ASP A 553 -0.28 7.99 -21.24
C ASP A 553 -0.19 8.84 -19.96
N THR A 554 0.89 8.69 -19.19
CA THR A 554 1.18 9.52 -17.99
C THR A 554 2.65 9.88 -17.88
N GLY A 555 3.01 10.79 -16.97
CA GLY A 555 4.40 10.92 -16.53
C GLY A 555 4.95 9.62 -15.91
N HIS A 556 6.27 9.49 -15.88
CA HIS A 556 6.97 8.37 -15.24
C HIS A 556 6.99 8.51 -13.72
N ILE A 557 6.98 7.37 -13.03
CA ILE A 557 7.22 7.30 -11.60
C ILE A 557 8.73 7.42 -11.33
N PRO A 558 9.18 8.38 -10.50
CA PRO A 558 10.60 8.57 -10.22
C PRO A 558 11.32 7.32 -9.68
N GLY A 559 10.64 6.50 -8.87
CA GLY A 559 11.21 5.26 -8.34
C GLY A 559 11.36 4.13 -9.35
N GLU A 560 10.75 4.23 -10.54
CA GLU A 560 10.75 3.16 -11.55
C GLU A 560 11.75 3.43 -12.68
N VAL A 561 12.45 4.57 -12.66
CA VAL A 561 13.39 4.98 -13.72
C VAL A 561 14.64 4.11 -13.81
N HIS A 562 14.87 3.23 -12.83
CA HIS A 562 15.92 2.21 -12.90
C HIS A 562 15.57 1.05 -13.85
N GLY A 563 14.30 0.92 -14.26
CA GLY A 563 13.88 -0.01 -15.29
C GLY A 563 14.36 0.39 -16.68
N GLU A 564 14.57 -0.60 -17.54
CA GLU A 564 14.91 -0.41 -18.95
C GLU A 564 13.62 -0.25 -19.76
N TRP A 565 13.01 0.94 -19.68
CA TRP A 565 11.78 1.27 -20.39
C TRP A 565 12.03 1.46 -21.88
N GLU A 566 11.09 0.99 -22.72
CA GLU A 566 11.14 1.24 -24.16
C GLU A 566 10.89 2.72 -24.47
N ASN A 567 9.92 3.35 -23.80
CA ASN A 567 9.78 4.81 -23.75
C ASN A 567 10.25 5.36 -22.39
N ARG A 568 11.37 6.09 -22.39
CA ARG A 568 11.96 6.68 -21.18
C ARG A 568 11.48 8.09 -20.87
N GLU A 569 10.76 8.73 -21.79
CA GLU A 569 10.32 10.12 -21.64
C GLU A 569 9.03 10.22 -20.81
N TRP A 570 8.10 9.28 -21.02
CA TRP A 570 6.86 9.15 -20.26
C TRP A 570 6.39 7.69 -20.21
N CYS A 571 5.45 7.40 -19.32
CA CYS A 571 4.85 6.07 -19.18
C CYS A 571 3.77 5.88 -20.26
N GLU A 572 4.15 5.23 -21.36
CA GLU A 572 3.29 5.07 -22.54
C GLU A 572 2.13 4.09 -22.32
N HIS A 573 1.14 4.12 -23.20
CA HIS A 573 0.19 3.03 -23.41
C HIS A 573 0.01 2.79 -24.91
N ARG A 574 0.47 1.63 -25.39
CA ARG A 574 0.31 1.21 -26.79
C ARG A 574 -1.04 0.51 -26.97
N LEU A 575 -1.88 1.07 -27.83
CA LEU A 575 -3.10 0.42 -28.31
C LEU A 575 -2.80 -0.86 -29.10
#